data_AF-A0AAE1NGN6-F1
#
_entry.id   AF-A0AAE1NGN6-F1
#
_cell.length_a   1.000
_cell.length_b   1.000
_cell.length_c   1.000
_cell.angle_alpha   90.00
_cell.angle_beta   90.00
_cell.angle_gamma   90.00
#
_symmetry.space_group_name_H-M   'P 1'
#
loop_
_entity.id
_entity.type
_entity.pdbx_description
1 polymer ?
#
loop_
_entity_poly.entity_id
_entity_poly.type
_entity_poly.pdbx_seq_one_letter_code
_entity_poly.pdbx_strand_id
1 'polypeptide(L)'
;MQHQPPVTSYNLHSHIKIIMSSKSPPPQSCDTFVVLGDRTKGGHIVFGKNSDRPQDEVQEVVYQPNANHAQGSKVKCTYIEIEQVETTHAVILSKPSWMWGAEMGANDRGVCIGNEAVWTKLQGDDDATERLLGMDLLRLGLERGSTAESALDIITSLLEQHGQGGPCSDTQPGLLYHNSFLIADTKEAWVLETAGRHWVAENIKSGHRNISNTLTITTNMDRSSEGVKEAAKEAGWWDGTSEFNFADAFNADDNSDGGRQQCGQQLLAKLSQGGNFGLVSMLSVLRDEESGICEFSLTEMFEVLRDTESGICRTTDHQHPTAASM
;
A
#
# COMPACT_ATOMS: atom_id res chain seq x y z
N MET A 1 -27.30 65.09 5.33
CA MET A 1 -27.09 63.85 6.08
C MET A 1 -26.70 62.78 5.07
N GLN A 2 -25.58 62.11 5.35
CA GLN A 2 -25.04 60.89 4.72
C GLN A 2 -24.58 60.98 3.25
N HIS A 3 -23.29 61.31 3.08
CA HIS A 3 -22.47 60.91 1.93
C HIS A 3 -22.05 59.43 2.09
N GLN A 4 -22.33 58.59 1.09
CA GLN A 4 -21.78 57.24 0.97
C GLN A 4 -20.33 57.29 0.42
N PRO A 5 -19.41 56.43 0.90
CA PRO A 5 -18.07 56.29 0.33
C PRO A 5 -18.08 55.43 -0.94
N PRO A 6 -17.08 55.56 -1.83
CA PRO A 6 -17.00 54.81 -3.08
C PRO A 6 -16.62 53.34 -2.84
N VAL A 7 -17.28 52.45 -3.57
CA VAL A 7 -16.98 51.01 -3.61
C VAL A 7 -15.71 50.82 -4.44
N THR A 8 -14.60 50.46 -3.80
CA THR A 8 -13.39 49.98 -4.46
C THR A 8 -13.63 48.58 -5.02
N SER A 9 -13.61 48.44 -6.34
CA SER A 9 -13.62 47.15 -7.02
C SER A 9 -12.33 46.40 -6.73
N TYR A 10 -12.38 45.39 -5.87
CA TYR A 10 -11.28 44.44 -5.69
C TYR A 10 -11.13 43.63 -6.97
N ASN A 11 -10.02 43.86 -7.67
CA ASN A 11 -9.68 43.18 -8.91
C ASN A 11 -9.21 41.74 -8.58
N LEU A 12 -10.14 40.79 -8.58
CA LEU A 12 -9.91 39.37 -8.25
C LEU A 12 -9.04 38.63 -9.29
N HIS A 13 -8.66 39.27 -10.39
CA HIS A 13 -7.91 38.65 -11.49
C HIS A 13 -6.39 38.63 -11.31
N SER A 14 -5.84 39.22 -10.23
CA SER A 14 -4.39 39.22 -9.97
C SER A 14 -3.91 38.13 -8.99
N HIS A 15 -4.82 37.31 -8.44
CA HIS A 15 -4.46 36.26 -7.47
C HIS A 15 -4.58 34.83 -8.03
N ILE A 16 -5.04 34.64 -9.27
CA ILE A 16 -5.15 33.33 -9.96
C ILE A 16 -3.83 32.96 -10.68
N LYS A 17 -2.67 33.27 -10.08
CA LYS A 17 -1.36 32.86 -10.63
C LYS A 17 -0.33 32.43 -9.59
N ILE A 18 -0.74 32.19 -8.34
CA ILE A 18 0.17 31.71 -7.28
C ILE A 18 -0.52 30.58 -6.48
N ILE A 19 -1.06 29.56 -7.17
CA ILE A 19 -1.37 28.24 -6.57
C ILE A 19 -1.05 27.15 -7.60
N MET A 20 0.14 27.20 -8.19
CA MET A 20 0.71 26.10 -9.00
C MET A 20 2.23 25.99 -8.82
N SER A 21 2.75 26.34 -7.63
CA SER A 21 4.21 26.26 -7.37
C SER A 21 4.59 25.86 -5.94
N SER A 22 3.69 25.28 -5.15
CA SER A 22 4.13 24.35 -4.12
C SER A 22 3.97 22.95 -4.70
N LYS A 23 5.04 22.45 -5.34
CA LYS A 23 5.23 21.00 -5.39
C LYS A 23 5.36 20.56 -3.95
N SER A 24 4.24 20.27 -3.29
CA SER A 24 4.28 19.38 -2.14
C SER A 24 5.04 18.13 -2.63
N PRO A 25 6.05 17.64 -1.89
CA PRO A 25 6.62 16.35 -2.25
C PRO A 25 5.46 15.35 -2.36
N PRO A 26 5.49 14.41 -3.33
CA PRO A 26 4.47 13.37 -3.40
C PRO A 26 4.36 12.69 -2.03
N PRO A 27 3.16 12.26 -1.61
CA PRO A 27 2.97 11.67 -0.29
C PRO A 27 4.01 10.58 -0.06
N GLN A 28 4.71 10.66 1.07
CA GLN A 28 6.01 10.00 1.24
C GLN A 28 5.94 8.62 1.88
N SER A 29 4.76 8.05 2.16
CA SER A 29 4.71 6.65 2.57
C SER A 29 3.30 6.06 2.66
N CYS A 30 3.18 4.80 2.31
CA CYS A 30 2.00 3.99 2.50
C CYS A 30 2.05 3.31 3.90
N ASP A 31 0.89 2.96 4.46
CA ASP A 31 0.80 2.18 5.70
C ASP A 31 -0.21 1.06 5.55
N THR A 32 0.18 -0.13 6.00
CA THR A 32 -0.67 -1.31 6.01
C THR A 32 -0.65 -1.97 7.38
N PHE A 33 -1.81 -2.39 7.89
CA PHE A 33 -1.90 -3.13 9.15
C PHE A 33 -2.95 -4.23 9.15
N VAL A 34 -2.77 -5.14 10.11
CA VAL A 34 -3.72 -6.19 10.46
C VAL A 34 -3.92 -6.23 11.97
N VAL A 35 -5.15 -6.49 12.39
CA VAL A 35 -5.51 -6.83 13.78
C VAL A 35 -6.28 -8.14 13.76
N LEU A 36 -5.78 -9.13 14.51
CA LEU A 36 -6.30 -10.49 14.51
C LEU A 36 -7.45 -10.69 15.50
N GLY A 37 -8.16 -11.81 15.35
CA GLY A 37 -9.44 -12.07 16.03
C GLY A 37 -9.37 -12.03 17.56
N ASP A 38 -8.22 -12.28 18.16
CA ASP A 38 -8.03 -12.16 19.61
C ASP A 38 -8.07 -10.71 20.12
N ARG A 39 -8.01 -9.72 19.21
CA ARG A 39 -8.00 -8.29 19.53
C ARG A 39 -9.16 -7.50 18.92
N THR A 40 -10.02 -8.14 18.14
CA THR A 40 -11.11 -7.45 17.44
C THR A 40 -12.48 -7.77 18.00
N LYS A 41 -13.41 -6.86 17.75
CA LYS A 41 -14.82 -7.07 18.05
C LYS A 41 -15.36 -8.21 17.18
N GLY A 42 -15.81 -9.29 17.82
CA GLY A 42 -16.45 -10.42 17.15
C GLY A 42 -15.48 -11.46 16.59
N GLY A 43 -14.17 -11.34 16.85
CA GLY A 43 -13.19 -12.34 16.44
C GLY A 43 -12.84 -12.32 14.95
N HIS A 44 -13.16 -11.23 14.24
CA HIS A 44 -12.87 -11.07 12.82
C HIS A 44 -11.48 -10.51 12.58
N ILE A 45 -10.87 -10.81 11.44
CA ILE A 45 -9.63 -10.13 11.03
C ILE A 45 -9.98 -8.75 10.47
N VAL A 46 -9.26 -7.72 10.91
CA VAL A 46 -9.38 -6.36 10.37
C VAL A 46 -8.08 -6.00 9.67
N PHE A 47 -8.17 -5.71 8.37
CA PHE A 47 -7.06 -5.31 7.52
C PHE A 47 -7.29 -3.88 7.03
N GLY A 48 -6.28 -3.01 7.13
CA GLY A 48 -6.36 -1.62 6.67
C GLY A 48 -5.11 -1.23 5.92
N LYS A 49 -5.27 -0.44 4.85
CA LYS A 49 -4.16 0.15 4.10
C LYS A 49 -4.48 1.56 3.61
N ASN A 50 -3.50 2.45 3.72
CA ASN A 50 -3.39 3.67 2.93
C ASN A 50 -2.43 3.43 1.75
N SER A 51 -2.84 3.86 0.56
CA SER A 51 -1.99 3.82 -0.64
C SER A 51 -1.71 5.26 -1.05
N ASP A 52 -0.55 5.73 -0.64
CA ASP A 52 -0.01 7.05 -0.89
C ASP A 52 0.64 7.05 -2.27
N ARG A 53 -0.19 7.38 -3.26
CA ARG A 53 0.17 7.48 -4.68
C ARG A 53 0.20 8.95 -5.10
N PRO A 54 0.89 9.30 -6.21
CA PRO A 54 0.89 10.67 -6.72
C PRO A 54 -0.54 11.21 -6.89
N GLN A 55 -0.77 12.48 -6.52
CA GLN A 55 -2.09 13.11 -6.53
C GLN A 55 -2.83 12.99 -7.87
N ASP A 56 -2.10 13.08 -8.98
CA ASP A 56 -2.66 13.03 -10.34
C ASP A 56 -2.78 11.60 -10.88
N GLU A 57 -2.37 10.57 -10.13
CA GLU A 57 -2.44 9.19 -10.56
C GLU A 57 -3.84 8.61 -10.33
N VAL A 58 -4.54 8.28 -11.43
CA VAL A 58 -5.88 7.70 -11.37
C VAL A 58 -5.84 6.34 -10.66
N GLN A 59 -6.58 6.24 -9.55
CA GLN A 59 -6.82 5.00 -8.82
C GLN A 59 -8.17 4.39 -9.20
N GLU A 60 -8.18 3.09 -9.47
CA GLU A 60 -9.36 2.30 -9.83
C GLU A 60 -9.68 1.28 -8.75
N VAL A 61 -10.98 1.10 -8.47
CA VAL A 61 -11.48 -0.07 -7.73
C VAL A 61 -12.15 -1.00 -8.72
N VAL A 62 -11.54 -2.16 -8.95
CA VAL A 62 -11.98 -3.10 -9.99
C VAL A 62 -12.34 -4.46 -9.39
N TYR A 63 -13.42 -5.04 -9.90
CA TYR A 63 -13.77 -6.44 -9.64
C TYR A 63 -13.41 -7.29 -10.86
N GLN A 64 -12.62 -8.33 -10.62
CA GLN A 64 -12.28 -9.33 -11.62
C GLN A 64 -12.92 -10.66 -11.20
N PRO A 65 -13.84 -11.24 -12.00
CA PRO A 65 -14.43 -12.54 -11.68
C PRO A 65 -13.40 -13.66 -11.79
N ASN A 66 -13.69 -14.77 -11.12
CA ASN A 66 -12.92 -16.00 -11.25
C ASN A 66 -12.93 -16.48 -12.71
N ALA A 67 -11.84 -17.08 -13.16
CA ALA A 67 -11.72 -17.52 -14.54
C ALA A 67 -11.04 -18.88 -14.66
N ASN A 68 -11.36 -19.58 -15.74
CA ASN A 68 -10.63 -20.77 -16.20
C ASN A 68 -9.80 -20.38 -17.42
N HIS A 69 -8.55 -20.83 -17.47
CA HIS A 69 -7.61 -20.54 -18.54
C HIS A 69 -7.16 -21.83 -19.23
N ALA A 70 -6.86 -21.74 -20.52
CA ALA A 70 -6.35 -22.88 -21.27
C ALA A 70 -4.97 -23.29 -20.74
N GLN A 71 -4.68 -24.60 -20.75
CA GLN A 71 -3.38 -25.12 -20.37
C GLN A 71 -2.26 -24.52 -21.24
N GLY A 72 -1.18 -24.06 -20.61
CA GLY A 72 -0.06 -23.41 -21.30
C GLY A 72 -0.35 -22.00 -21.82
N SER A 73 -1.47 -21.40 -21.38
CA SER A 73 -1.71 -19.97 -21.62
C SER A 73 -0.80 -19.09 -20.78
N LYS A 74 -0.66 -17.84 -21.19
CA LYS A 74 0.15 -16.82 -20.51
C LYS A 74 -0.73 -15.65 -20.06
N VAL A 75 -0.22 -14.90 -19.09
CA VAL A 75 -0.80 -13.63 -18.65
C VAL A 75 0.23 -12.53 -18.83
N LYS A 76 -0.19 -11.43 -19.46
CA LYS A 76 0.58 -10.18 -19.54
C LYS A 76 0.36 -9.40 -18.24
N CYS A 77 1.39 -9.36 -17.41
CA CYS A 77 1.46 -8.48 -16.24
C CYS A 77 1.88 -7.06 -16.68
N THR A 78 2.34 -6.21 -15.77
CA THR A 78 2.66 -4.81 -16.10
C THR A 78 3.74 -4.74 -17.19
N TYR A 79 4.86 -5.44 -17.00
CA TYR A 79 5.96 -5.41 -17.98
C TYR A 79 6.22 -6.72 -18.70
N ILE A 80 6.10 -7.86 -18.02
CA ILE A 80 6.45 -9.16 -18.62
C ILE A 80 5.23 -10.08 -18.75
N GLU A 81 5.39 -11.12 -19.58
CA GLU A 81 4.43 -12.23 -19.65
C GLU A 81 4.96 -13.43 -18.88
N ILE A 82 4.09 -14.07 -18.10
CA ILE A 82 4.40 -15.30 -17.35
C ILE A 82 3.38 -16.39 -17.65
N GLU A 83 3.69 -17.62 -17.26
CA GLU A 83 2.74 -18.74 -17.35
C GLU A 83 1.50 -18.46 -16.48
N GLN A 84 0.32 -18.75 -17.05
CA GLN A 84 -0.96 -18.62 -16.36
C GLN A 84 -1.38 -19.94 -15.72
N VAL A 85 -2.02 -19.85 -14.56
CA VAL A 85 -2.63 -21.01 -13.88
C VAL A 85 -3.98 -21.36 -14.50
N GLU A 86 -4.41 -22.61 -14.37
CA GLU A 86 -5.68 -23.06 -14.96
C GLU A 86 -6.90 -22.35 -14.37
N THR A 87 -6.86 -21.98 -13.08
CA THR A 87 -7.98 -21.35 -12.37
C THR A 87 -7.51 -20.17 -11.55
N THR A 88 -8.22 -19.05 -11.65
CA THR A 88 -8.01 -17.87 -10.80
C THR A 88 -9.24 -17.59 -9.93
N HIS A 89 -9.00 -17.07 -8.72
CA HIS A 89 -10.03 -16.61 -7.79
C HIS A 89 -10.62 -15.27 -8.25
N ALA A 90 -11.87 -15.00 -7.86
CA ALA A 90 -12.42 -13.67 -8.04
C ALA A 90 -11.74 -12.70 -7.06
N VAL A 91 -11.42 -11.49 -7.52
CA VAL A 91 -10.73 -10.47 -6.73
C VAL A 91 -11.41 -9.11 -6.84
N ILE A 92 -11.36 -8.34 -5.75
CA ILE A 92 -11.55 -6.90 -5.77
C ILE A 92 -10.20 -6.23 -5.50
N LEU A 93 -9.82 -5.26 -6.33
CA LEU A 93 -8.51 -4.64 -6.33
C LEU A 93 -8.64 -3.12 -6.23
N SER A 94 -7.70 -2.48 -5.53
CA SER A 94 -7.40 -1.06 -5.65
C SER A 94 -6.07 -0.92 -6.38
N LYS A 95 -6.05 -0.22 -7.52
CA LYS A 95 -4.86 -0.16 -8.38
C LYS A 95 -4.71 1.18 -9.12
N PRO A 96 -3.48 1.60 -9.43
CA PRO A 96 -3.21 2.62 -10.44
C PRO A 96 -3.70 2.17 -11.81
N SER A 97 -4.30 3.09 -12.57
CA SER A 97 -4.88 2.79 -13.89
C SER A 97 -3.87 2.28 -14.92
N TRP A 98 -2.60 2.71 -14.84
CA TRP A 98 -1.57 2.41 -15.83
C TRP A 98 -0.97 0.99 -15.73
N MET A 99 -1.06 0.35 -14.56
CA MET A 99 -0.43 -0.96 -14.30
C MET A 99 -1.44 -2.10 -14.36
N TRP A 100 -0.94 -3.34 -14.51
CA TRP A 100 -1.77 -4.55 -14.40
C TRP A 100 -1.97 -4.99 -12.95
N GLY A 101 -0.92 -4.83 -12.13
CA GLY A 101 -0.93 -5.17 -10.70
C GLY A 101 -1.87 -4.32 -9.85
N ALA A 102 -1.78 -4.48 -8.53
CA ALA A 102 -2.58 -3.73 -7.57
C ALA A 102 -1.77 -3.37 -6.30
N GLU A 103 -2.22 -2.31 -5.62
CA GLU A 103 -1.66 -1.84 -4.34
C GLU A 103 -2.28 -2.58 -3.15
N MET A 104 -3.52 -3.02 -3.32
CA MET A 104 -4.21 -3.90 -2.39
C MET A 104 -5.39 -4.60 -3.03
N GLY A 105 -5.86 -5.65 -2.37
CA GLY A 105 -7.12 -6.27 -2.72
C GLY A 105 -7.52 -7.39 -1.77
N ALA A 106 -8.65 -8.00 -2.10
CA ALA A 106 -9.16 -9.18 -1.43
C ALA A 106 -9.75 -10.16 -2.44
N ASN A 107 -9.73 -11.46 -2.14
CA ASN A 107 -10.27 -12.50 -3.00
C ASN A 107 -11.49 -13.22 -2.38
N ASP A 108 -12.17 -14.04 -3.20
CA ASP A 108 -13.33 -14.84 -2.79
C ASP A 108 -13.03 -15.99 -1.82
N ARG A 109 -11.76 -16.15 -1.44
CA ARG A 109 -11.28 -17.12 -0.42
C ARG A 109 -11.02 -16.46 0.93
N GLY A 110 -11.22 -15.14 1.03
CA GLY A 110 -11.00 -14.37 2.25
C GLY A 110 -9.54 -14.01 2.50
N VAL A 111 -8.70 -14.03 1.45
CA VAL A 111 -7.32 -13.52 1.50
C VAL A 111 -7.33 -12.03 1.16
N CYS A 112 -6.63 -11.23 1.95
CA CYS A 112 -6.36 -9.81 1.71
C CYS A 112 -4.85 -9.59 1.61
N ILE A 113 -4.41 -8.73 0.69
CA ILE A 113 -2.99 -8.37 0.56
C ILE A 113 -2.88 -6.86 0.33
N GLY A 114 -1.87 -6.26 0.97
CA GLY A 114 -1.37 -4.91 0.71
C GLY A 114 0.15 -4.94 0.64
N ASN A 115 0.76 -3.98 -0.07
CA ASN A 115 2.21 -3.88 -0.21
C ASN A 115 2.75 -2.51 0.23
N GLU A 116 4.05 -2.47 0.46
CA GLU A 116 4.80 -1.25 0.75
C GLU A 116 6.04 -1.19 -0.14
N ALA A 117 6.43 0.00 -0.59
CA ALA A 117 7.71 0.20 -1.25
C ALA A 117 8.83 0.21 -0.19
N VAL A 118 9.91 -0.52 -0.44
CA VAL A 118 11.08 -0.53 0.44
C VAL A 118 12.36 -0.37 -0.35
N TRP A 119 13.32 0.33 0.27
CA TRP A 119 14.65 0.53 -0.28
C TRP A 119 15.67 -0.36 0.41
N THR A 120 16.38 -1.16 -0.39
CA THR A 120 17.32 -2.16 0.14
C THR A 120 18.73 -1.93 -0.40
N LYS A 121 19.73 -2.40 0.33
CA LYS A 121 21.15 -2.34 -0.08
C LYS A 121 21.45 -3.19 -1.32
N LEU A 122 20.55 -4.10 -1.70
CA LEU A 122 20.65 -4.86 -2.95
C LEU A 122 20.18 -4.09 -4.18
N GLN A 123 19.60 -2.89 -3.99
CA GLN A 123 19.17 -2.10 -5.13
C GLN A 123 20.32 -1.62 -5.99
N GLY A 124 20.07 -1.56 -7.30
CA GLY A 124 21.05 -1.08 -8.27
C GLY A 124 20.47 -0.92 -9.67
N ASP A 125 21.34 -0.61 -10.63
CA ASP A 125 20.94 -0.32 -12.02
C ASP A 125 20.13 -1.45 -12.68
N ASP A 126 20.33 -2.71 -12.27
CA ASP A 126 19.56 -3.85 -12.79
C ASP A 126 18.09 -3.85 -12.33
N ASP A 127 17.71 -3.11 -11.29
CA ASP A 127 16.30 -2.95 -10.92
C ASP A 127 15.51 -2.16 -11.97
N ALA A 128 16.16 -1.42 -12.87
CA ALA A 128 15.50 -0.79 -14.00
C ALA A 128 15.07 -1.81 -15.08
N THR A 129 15.60 -3.03 -15.05
CA THR A 129 15.20 -4.11 -15.95
C THR A 129 13.78 -4.54 -15.65
N GLU A 130 12.92 -4.47 -16.66
CA GLU A 130 11.53 -4.89 -16.62
C GLU A 130 11.37 -6.35 -16.17
N ARG A 131 10.70 -6.55 -15.02
CA ARG A 131 10.33 -7.84 -14.44
C ARG A 131 8.89 -7.76 -13.91
N LEU A 132 8.49 -8.65 -12.99
CA LEU A 132 7.26 -8.43 -12.24
C LEU A 132 7.47 -7.24 -11.29
N LEU A 133 6.47 -6.37 -11.17
CA LEU A 133 6.44 -5.42 -10.07
C LEU A 133 5.92 -6.10 -8.80
N GLY A 134 6.20 -5.56 -7.61
CA GLY A 134 5.57 -6.07 -6.39
C GLY A 134 4.04 -6.00 -6.45
N MET A 135 3.48 -5.00 -7.12
CA MET A 135 2.04 -4.88 -7.37
C MET A 135 1.52 -6.02 -8.25
N ASP A 136 2.32 -6.52 -9.19
CA ASP A 136 1.97 -7.70 -9.99
C ASP A 136 2.00 -8.96 -9.11
N LEU A 137 3.05 -9.12 -8.29
CA LEU A 137 3.18 -10.23 -7.34
C LEU A 137 1.99 -10.29 -6.38
N LEU A 138 1.58 -9.14 -5.83
CA LEU A 138 0.40 -9.00 -4.96
C LEU A 138 -0.86 -9.53 -5.64
N ARG A 139 -1.14 -9.05 -6.86
CA ARG A 139 -2.33 -9.47 -7.61
C ARG A 139 -2.28 -10.95 -7.95
N LEU A 140 -1.13 -11.47 -8.36
CA LEU A 140 -0.94 -12.90 -8.64
C LEU A 140 -1.15 -13.74 -7.38
N GLY A 141 -0.69 -13.28 -6.21
CA GLY A 141 -0.97 -13.90 -4.92
C GLY A 141 -2.47 -13.97 -4.61
N LEU A 142 -3.21 -12.87 -4.84
CA LEU A 142 -4.66 -12.83 -4.66
C LEU A 142 -5.42 -13.74 -5.64
N GLU A 143 -5.07 -13.71 -6.93
CA GLU A 143 -5.75 -14.49 -7.96
C GLU A 143 -5.47 -16.00 -7.83
N ARG A 144 -4.37 -16.40 -7.20
CA ARG A 144 -3.92 -17.81 -7.17
C ARG A 144 -3.96 -18.45 -5.77
N GLY A 145 -3.99 -17.66 -4.70
CA GLY A 145 -3.91 -18.13 -3.32
C GLY A 145 -5.28 -18.34 -2.66
N SER A 146 -5.44 -19.44 -1.93
CA SER A 146 -6.67 -19.78 -1.19
C SER A 146 -6.58 -19.53 0.33
N THR A 147 -5.38 -19.27 0.83
CA THR A 147 -5.03 -18.93 2.21
C THR A 147 -3.87 -17.92 2.20
N ALA A 148 -3.63 -17.24 3.32
CA ALA A 148 -2.49 -16.33 3.45
C ALA A 148 -1.16 -17.04 3.18
N GLU A 149 -0.99 -18.25 3.72
CA GLU A 149 0.21 -19.07 3.50
C GLU A 149 0.38 -19.46 2.02
N SER A 150 -0.69 -19.88 1.33
CA SER A 150 -0.57 -20.23 -0.10
C SER A 150 -0.27 -19.00 -0.97
N ALA A 151 -0.83 -17.83 -0.64
CA ALA A 151 -0.53 -16.58 -1.34
C ALA A 151 0.93 -16.16 -1.12
N LEU A 152 1.46 -16.34 0.09
CA LEU A 152 2.89 -16.17 0.39
C LEU A 152 3.74 -17.07 -0.51
N ASP A 153 3.42 -18.38 -0.59
CA ASP A 153 4.16 -19.34 -1.42
C ASP A 153 4.17 -18.95 -2.91
N ILE A 154 3.03 -18.45 -3.41
CA ILE A 154 2.91 -17.99 -4.79
C ILE A 154 3.80 -16.76 -5.03
N ILE A 155 3.72 -15.77 -4.15
CA ILE A 155 4.50 -14.54 -4.28
C ILE A 155 6.00 -14.84 -4.26
N THR A 156 6.46 -15.65 -3.30
CA THR A 156 7.89 -15.96 -3.16
C THR A 156 8.41 -16.81 -4.31
N SER A 157 7.64 -17.80 -4.77
CA SER A 157 8.01 -18.61 -5.94
C SER A 157 8.13 -17.76 -7.21
N LEU A 158 7.20 -16.83 -7.43
CA LEU A 158 7.23 -15.93 -8.58
C LEU A 158 8.37 -14.92 -8.48
N LEU A 159 8.65 -14.41 -7.28
CA LEU A 159 9.79 -13.54 -7.00
C LEU A 159 11.12 -14.26 -7.30
N GLU A 160 11.28 -15.49 -6.82
CA GLU A 160 12.48 -16.29 -7.06
C GLU A 160 12.66 -16.62 -8.54
N GLN A 161 11.58 -16.94 -9.26
CA GLN A 161 11.62 -17.30 -10.67
C GLN A 161 11.83 -16.09 -11.58
N HIS A 162 11.04 -15.04 -11.41
CA HIS A 162 10.99 -13.90 -12.34
C HIS A 162 11.77 -12.68 -11.84
N GLY A 163 12.00 -12.56 -10.53
CA GLY A 163 12.56 -11.37 -9.90
C GLY A 163 11.54 -10.26 -9.79
N GLN A 164 11.98 -9.15 -9.21
CA GLN A 164 11.24 -7.89 -9.17
C GLN A 164 12.07 -6.78 -9.83
N GLY A 165 11.40 -5.83 -10.48
CA GLY A 165 12.06 -4.72 -11.16
C GLY A 165 11.25 -4.12 -12.32
N GLY A 166 11.74 -2.99 -12.81
CA GLY A 166 11.10 -2.09 -13.75
C GLY A 166 10.64 -0.79 -13.07
N PRO A 167 10.36 0.28 -13.85
CA PRO A 167 9.83 1.52 -13.30
C PRO A 167 8.55 1.31 -12.49
N CYS A 168 8.47 1.87 -11.29
CA CYS A 168 7.29 1.77 -10.42
C CYS A 168 6.31 2.95 -10.59
N SER A 169 6.50 3.75 -11.64
CA SER A 169 5.68 4.89 -12.02
C SER A 169 5.70 5.09 -13.54
N ASP A 170 4.55 5.45 -14.12
CA ASP A 170 4.41 5.83 -15.52
C ASP A 170 4.88 7.27 -15.83
N THR A 171 5.08 8.09 -14.80
CA THR A 171 5.52 9.48 -14.89
C THR A 171 6.92 9.71 -14.35
N GLN A 172 7.44 8.80 -13.51
CA GLN A 172 8.78 8.87 -12.92
C GLN A 172 9.56 7.58 -13.21
N PRO A 173 10.20 7.47 -14.39
CA PRO A 173 10.90 6.24 -14.79
C PRO A 173 12.05 5.81 -13.86
N GLY A 174 12.60 6.73 -13.07
CA GLY A 174 13.66 6.47 -12.10
C GLY A 174 13.16 6.02 -10.73
N LEU A 175 11.83 5.96 -10.49
CA LEU A 175 11.29 5.43 -9.26
C LEU A 175 11.35 3.90 -9.29
N LEU A 176 12.34 3.35 -8.59
CA LEU A 176 12.58 1.92 -8.46
C LEU A 176 12.54 1.57 -6.97
N TYR A 177 11.92 0.45 -6.64
CA TYR A 177 11.90 -0.07 -5.28
C TYR A 177 11.68 -1.58 -5.26
N HIS A 178 11.94 -2.20 -4.10
CA HIS A 178 11.48 -3.55 -3.78
C HIS A 178 10.21 -3.45 -2.93
N ASN A 179 9.59 -4.59 -2.59
CA ASN A 179 8.33 -4.57 -1.85
C ASN A 179 8.34 -5.39 -0.57
N SER A 180 7.64 -4.85 0.43
CA SER A 180 7.11 -5.62 1.56
C SER A 180 5.63 -5.88 1.33
N PHE A 181 5.09 -6.93 1.94
CA PHE A 181 3.70 -7.34 1.82
C PHE A 181 3.14 -7.70 3.19
N LEU A 182 1.90 -7.31 3.44
CA LEU A 182 1.09 -7.86 4.53
C LEU A 182 -0.02 -8.69 3.90
N ILE A 183 -0.01 -9.98 4.20
CA ILE A 183 -0.91 -10.98 3.64
C ILE A 183 -1.74 -11.52 4.80
N ALA A 184 -3.07 -11.43 4.74
CA ALA A 184 -3.93 -11.94 5.79
C ALA A 184 -5.03 -12.81 5.20
N ASP A 185 -5.47 -13.81 5.97
CA ASP A 185 -6.72 -14.51 5.72
C ASP A 185 -7.60 -14.47 6.97
N THR A 186 -8.62 -15.32 7.05
CA THR A 186 -9.54 -15.36 8.20
C THR A 186 -8.94 -15.90 9.50
N LYS A 187 -7.69 -16.39 9.50
CA LYS A 187 -7.06 -17.09 10.64
C LYS A 187 -5.73 -16.47 11.05
N GLU A 188 -4.90 -16.10 10.10
CA GLU A 188 -3.53 -15.65 10.35
C GLU A 188 -3.14 -14.52 9.41
N ALA A 189 -1.97 -13.92 9.68
CA ALA A 189 -1.34 -13.00 8.77
C ALA A 189 0.15 -13.29 8.64
N TRP A 190 0.73 -12.84 7.53
CA TRP A 190 2.14 -12.95 7.22
C TRP A 190 2.66 -11.59 6.80
N VAL A 191 3.79 -11.19 7.37
CA VAL A 191 4.63 -10.13 6.81
C VAL A 191 5.66 -10.82 5.92
N LEU A 192 5.80 -10.35 4.67
CA LEU A 192 6.83 -10.76 3.74
C LEU A 192 7.65 -9.54 3.37
N GLU A 193 8.96 -9.59 3.55
CA GLU A 193 9.87 -8.51 3.19
C GLU A 193 10.92 -9.02 2.20
N THR A 194 11.24 -8.21 1.19
CA THR A 194 12.05 -8.66 0.05
C THR A 194 13.23 -7.72 -0.21
N ALA A 195 14.32 -8.28 -0.73
CA ALA A 195 15.50 -7.57 -1.20
C ALA A 195 16.03 -8.27 -2.45
N GLY A 196 15.82 -7.68 -3.62
CA GLY A 196 16.09 -8.33 -4.91
C GLY A 196 15.26 -9.60 -5.06
N ARG A 197 15.90 -10.78 -5.13
CA ARG A 197 15.20 -12.09 -5.11
C ARG A 197 15.13 -12.73 -3.73
N HIS A 198 15.84 -12.18 -2.75
CA HIS A 198 15.83 -12.71 -1.39
C HIS A 198 14.61 -12.20 -0.63
N TRP A 199 14.15 -13.02 0.31
CA TRP A 199 12.99 -12.68 1.12
C TRP A 199 13.03 -13.35 2.49
N VAL A 200 12.33 -12.76 3.44
CA VAL A 200 12.03 -13.33 4.76
C VAL A 200 10.56 -13.13 5.08
N ALA A 201 9.99 -14.02 5.88
CA ALA A 201 8.59 -13.92 6.30
C ALA A 201 8.38 -14.23 7.78
N GLU A 202 7.48 -13.48 8.41
CA GLU A 202 7.05 -13.58 9.81
C GLU A 202 5.56 -13.97 9.87
N ASN A 203 5.22 -15.00 10.64
CA ASN A 203 3.83 -15.43 10.88
C ASN A 203 3.24 -14.76 12.12
N ILE A 204 2.13 -14.05 11.93
CA ILE A 204 1.37 -13.39 12.98
C ILE A 204 0.13 -14.25 13.28
N LYS A 205 0.11 -14.86 14.47
CA LYS A 205 -0.97 -15.75 14.93
C LYS A 205 -1.90 -15.13 15.99
N SER A 206 -1.49 -14.01 16.58
CA SER A 206 -2.29 -13.26 17.55
C SER A 206 -1.87 -11.80 17.58
N GLY A 207 -2.75 -10.92 18.01
CA GLY A 207 -2.43 -9.51 18.21
C GLY A 207 -2.64 -8.66 16.95
N HIS A 208 -1.60 -7.93 16.57
CA HIS A 208 -1.62 -6.95 15.49
C HIS A 208 -0.23 -6.79 14.90
N ARG A 209 -0.16 -6.33 13.65
CA ARG A 209 1.09 -6.03 12.95
C ARG A 209 0.85 -4.93 11.91
N ASN A 210 1.82 -4.04 11.73
CA ASN A 210 1.83 -3.07 10.64
C ASN A 210 3.17 -3.07 9.91
N ILE A 211 3.13 -2.64 8.66
CA ILE A 211 4.27 -2.33 7.82
C ILE A 211 4.09 -0.93 7.21
N SER A 212 5.20 -0.27 6.96
CA SER A 212 5.30 1.02 6.26
C SER A 212 6.49 0.93 5.28
N ASN A 213 7.04 2.02 4.77
CA ASN A 213 8.11 2.03 3.78
C ASN A 213 9.51 1.77 4.37
N THR A 214 9.64 0.75 5.21
CA THR A 214 10.91 0.26 5.78
C THR A 214 10.84 -1.24 6.03
N LEU A 215 12.01 -1.90 6.03
CA LEU A 215 12.13 -3.26 6.53
C LEU A 215 11.96 -3.29 8.06
N THR A 216 11.26 -4.30 8.57
CA THR A 216 10.87 -4.44 9.98
C THR A 216 11.07 -5.84 10.53
N ILE A 217 11.23 -6.87 9.68
CA ILE A 217 11.54 -8.22 10.14
C ILE A 217 13.00 -8.24 10.59
N THR A 218 13.20 -8.53 11.88
CA THR A 218 14.53 -8.54 12.48
C THR A 218 15.05 -9.97 12.58
N THR A 219 15.01 -10.56 13.77
CA THR A 219 15.44 -11.94 14.05
C THR A 219 14.27 -12.93 14.08
N ASN A 220 13.04 -12.42 14.16
CA ASN A 220 11.77 -13.14 14.21
C ASN A 220 11.29 -13.62 12.82
N MET A 221 12.12 -14.39 12.13
CA MET A 221 11.79 -14.97 10.82
C MET A 221 11.29 -16.41 10.97
N ASP A 222 10.11 -16.72 10.42
CA ASP A 222 9.60 -18.08 10.34
C ASP A 222 10.04 -18.79 9.06
N ARG A 223 10.23 -18.04 7.97
CA ARG A 223 10.64 -18.55 6.65
C ARG A 223 11.57 -17.57 5.95
N SER A 224 12.41 -18.07 5.04
CA SER A 224 13.27 -17.24 4.20
C SER A 224 13.65 -17.93 2.90
N SER A 225 14.04 -17.15 1.89
CA SER A 225 14.71 -17.66 0.68
C SER A 225 16.03 -18.37 1.02
N GLU A 226 16.42 -19.33 0.19
CA GLU A 226 17.75 -19.91 0.23
C GLU A 226 18.83 -18.84 -0.05
N GLY A 227 19.97 -18.91 0.64
CA GLY A 227 21.11 -18.03 0.37
C GLY A 227 21.03 -16.61 0.95
N VAL A 228 19.95 -16.22 1.64
CA VAL A 228 19.78 -14.82 2.12
C VAL A 228 20.87 -14.40 3.13
N LYS A 229 21.29 -15.33 4.00
CA LYS A 229 22.32 -15.08 5.01
C LYS A 229 23.70 -15.03 4.38
N GLU A 230 23.94 -15.93 3.42
CA GLU A 230 25.15 -16.01 2.63
C GLU A 230 25.34 -14.72 1.83
N ALA A 231 24.29 -14.23 1.16
CA ALA A 231 24.30 -12.97 0.42
C ALA A 231 24.67 -11.78 1.32
N ALA A 232 24.05 -11.68 2.51
CA ALA A 232 24.38 -10.62 3.47
C ALA A 232 25.84 -10.72 3.97
N LYS A 233 26.33 -11.93 4.19
CA LYS A 233 27.72 -12.17 4.64
C LYS A 233 28.74 -11.84 3.56
N GLU A 234 28.51 -12.27 2.32
CA GLU A 234 29.38 -12.01 1.17
C GLU A 234 29.46 -10.51 0.86
N ALA A 235 28.34 -9.79 1.03
CA ALA A 235 28.29 -8.33 0.90
C ALA A 235 28.89 -7.57 2.10
N GLY A 236 29.27 -8.27 3.19
CA GLY A 236 29.82 -7.67 4.40
C GLY A 236 28.80 -6.94 5.28
N TRP A 237 27.50 -7.22 5.09
CA TRP A 237 26.40 -6.63 5.86
C TRP A 237 26.04 -7.45 7.10
N TRP A 238 26.55 -8.67 7.20
CA TRP A 238 26.45 -9.52 8.38
C TRP A 238 27.78 -10.22 8.64
N ASP A 239 28.16 -10.31 9.92
CA ASP A 239 29.44 -10.91 10.34
C ASP A 239 29.48 -12.44 10.17
N GLY A 240 28.32 -13.07 9.98
CA GLY A 240 28.17 -14.52 9.89
C GLY A 240 28.19 -15.23 11.24
N THR A 241 28.23 -14.50 12.36
CA THR A 241 28.35 -15.04 13.72
C THR A 241 27.30 -14.53 14.69
N SER A 242 26.91 -13.27 14.58
CA SER A 242 25.80 -12.68 15.33
C SER A 242 24.45 -13.27 14.89
N GLU A 243 23.41 -13.09 15.70
CA GLU A 243 22.06 -13.44 15.26
C GLU A 243 21.69 -12.62 14.03
N PHE A 244 21.21 -13.28 12.98
CA PHE A 244 20.93 -12.62 11.70
C PHE A 244 19.68 -11.74 11.84
N ASN A 245 19.85 -10.43 11.62
CA ASN A 245 18.78 -9.44 11.57
C ASN A 245 18.60 -8.98 10.11
N PHE A 246 17.46 -9.31 9.49
CA PHE A 246 17.23 -9.02 8.08
C PHE A 246 17.12 -7.52 7.80
N ALA A 247 16.34 -6.78 8.60
CA ALA A 247 16.22 -5.34 8.46
C ALA A 247 17.59 -4.63 8.60
N ASP A 248 18.40 -4.95 9.61
CA ASP A 248 19.73 -4.34 9.78
C ASP A 248 20.67 -4.65 8.60
N ALA A 249 20.61 -5.90 8.11
CA ALA A 249 21.45 -6.35 7.01
C ALA A 249 21.09 -5.66 5.69
N PHE A 250 19.81 -5.58 5.34
CA PHE A 250 19.36 -5.21 4.00
C PHE A 250 18.72 -3.83 3.85
N ASN A 251 18.31 -3.14 4.92
CA ASN A 251 17.63 -1.84 4.79
C ASN A 251 18.61 -0.76 4.32
N ALA A 252 18.23 0.08 3.35
CA ALA A 252 19.07 1.20 2.94
C ALA A 252 19.10 2.29 4.03
N ASP A 253 20.25 2.95 4.22
CA ASP A 253 20.52 3.86 5.35
C ASP A 253 19.64 5.13 5.40
N ASP A 254 18.81 5.41 4.40
CA ASP A 254 18.09 6.69 4.22
C ASP A 254 16.55 6.61 4.37
N ASN A 255 16.02 5.51 4.92
CA ASN A 255 14.57 5.35 5.07
C ASN A 255 14.05 6.08 6.32
N SER A 256 13.61 7.33 6.13
CA SER A 256 13.01 8.21 7.16
C SER A 256 11.70 7.70 7.79
N ASP A 257 11.16 6.58 7.31
CA ASP A 257 9.80 6.15 7.61
C ASP A 257 9.67 5.23 8.84
N GLY A 258 10.79 4.89 9.49
CA GLY A 258 10.77 4.14 10.75
C GLY A 258 9.97 4.82 11.88
N GLY A 259 9.87 6.16 11.85
CA GLY A 259 9.02 6.91 12.79
C GLY A 259 7.53 6.62 12.60
N ARG A 260 7.07 6.57 11.35
CA ARG A 260 5.66 6.31 11.00
C ARG A 260 5.25 4.90 11.38
N GLN A 261 6.09 3.93 11.03
CA GLN A 261 5.91 2.53 11.41
C GLN A 261 5.76 2.37 12.94
N GLN A 262 6.62 3.04 13.71
CA GLN A 262 6.58 3.00 15.16
C GLN A 262 5.30 3.64 15.72
N CYS A 263 4.88 4.78 15.18
CA CYS A 263 3.62 5.44 15.57
C CYS A 263 2.41 4.54 15.27
N GLY A 264 2.36 3.92 14.09
CA GLY A 264 1.31 2.96 13.72
C GLY A 264 1.25 1.77 14.68
N GLN A 265 2.41 1.22 15.06
CA GLN A 265 2.49 0.16 16.05
C GLN A 265 1.92 0.59 17.41
N GLN A 266 2.26 1.79 17.90
CA GLN A 266 1.76 2.32 19.16
C GLN A 266 0.25 2.57 19.13
N LEU A 267 -0.27 3.12 18.03
CA LEU A 267 -1.70 3.36 17.83
C LEU A 267 -2.49 2.05 17.84
N LEU A 268 -2.02 1.04 17.10
CA LEU A 268 -2.65 -0.28 17.08
C LEU A 268 -2.60 -0.95 18.44
N ALA A 269 -1.48 -0.90 19.15
CA ALA A 269 -1.36 -1.45 20.49
C ALA A 269 -2.38 -0.81 21.44
N LYS A 270 -2.51 0.53 21.41
CA LYS A 270 -3.47 1.29 22.23
C LYS A 270 -4.92 0.94 21.88
N LEU A 271 -5.26 0.93 20.60
CA LEU A 271 -6.65 0.77 20.13
C LEU A 271 -7.12 -0.69 20.17
N SER A 272 -6.21 -1.66 20.15
CA SER A 272 -6.53 -3.09 20.14
C SER A 272 -6.44 -3.77 21.51
N GLN A 273 -5.87 -3.09 22.52
CA GLN A 273 -5.68 -3.63 23.87
C GLN A 273 -6.96 -4.20 24.50
N GLY A 274 -8.11 -3.56 24.24
CA GLY A 274 -9.40 -3.92 24.81
C GLY A 274 -10.13 -5.08 24.13
N GLY A 275 -9.58 -5.68 23.08
CA GLY A 275 -10.25 -6.78 22.37
C GLY A 275 -11.50 -6.36 21.59
N ASN A 276 -11.65 -5.07 21.32
CA ASN A 276 -12.82 -4.47 20.69
C ASN A 276 -12.48 -3.66 19.44
N PHE A 277 -11.29 -3.88 18.85
CA PHE A 277 -10.89 -3.22 17.61
C PHE A 277 -11.90 -3.52 16.50
N GLY A 278 -12.30 -2.50 15.76
CA GLY A 278 -13.26 -2.62 14.68
C GLY A 278 -13.21 -1.44 13.72
N LEU A 279 -14.27 -1.24 12.93
CA LEU A 279 -14.32 -0.21 11.87
C LEU A 279 -13.91 1.19 12.35
N VAL A 280 -14.41 1.64 13.51
CA VAL A 280 -14.08 2.98 14.03
C VAL A 280 -12.60 3.06 14.39
N SER A 281 -12.04 2.05 15.08
CA SER A 281 -10.61 1.98 15.40
C SER A 281 -9.75 1.95 14.13
N MET A 282 -10.17 1.18 13.13
CA MET A 282 -9.49 1.09 11.83
C MET A 282 -9.42 2.46 11.16
N LEU A 283 -10.55 3.18 11.09
CA LEU A 283 -10.61 4.53 10.53
C LEU A 283 -9.79 5.53 11.36
N SER A 284 -9.72 5.37 12.69
CA SER A 284 -8.86 6.21 13.52
C SER A 284 -7.38 6.03 13.21
N VAL A 285 -6.92 4.81 12.96
CA VAL A 285 -5.51 4.56 12.56
C VAL A 285 -5.25 5.15 11.17
N LEU A 286 -6.08 4.81 10.18
CA LEU A 286 -5.87 5.23 8.78
C LEU A 286 -6.03 6.75 8.55
N ARG A 287 -6.57 7.49 9.51
CA ARG A 287 -6.77 8.96 9.42
C ARG A 287 -5.94 9.72 10.44
N ASP A 288 -4.95 9.07 11.05
CA ASP A 288 -4.12 9.73 12.05
C ASP A 288 -3.09 10.65 11.38
N GLU A 289 -3.36 11.95 11.41
CA GLU A 289 -2.49 13.00 10.84
C GLU A 289 -1.24 13.22 11.71
N GLU A 290 -1.33 13.02 13.03
CA GLU A 290 -0.22 13.29 13.97
C GLU A 290 0.96 12.34 13.76
N SER A 291 0.67 11.07 13.44
CA SER A 291 1.67 10.06 13.10
C SER A 291 2.18 10.15 11.67
N GLY A 292 1.54 10.95 10.80
CA GLY A 292 1.83 10.99 9.36
C GLY A 292 1.24 9.82 8.57
N ILE A 293 0.48 8.90 9.18
CA ILE A 293 -0.19 7.79 8.47
C ILE A 293 -1.20 8.33 7.45
N CYS A 294 -1.81 9.48 7.74
CA CYS A 294 -2.64 10.21 6.80
C CYS A 294 -2.04 11.59 6.55
N GLU A 295 -1.45 11.80 5.37
CA GLU A 295 -0.94 13.12 4.97
C GLU A 295 -2.04 14.04 4.41
N PHE A 296 -3.30 13.57 4.33
CA PHE A 296 -4.41 14.36 3.82
C PHE A 296 -4.96 15.30 4.91
N SER A 297 -4.73 16.61 4.77
CA SER A 297 -5.27 17.58 5.73
C SER A 297 -6.77 17.76 5.53
N LEU A 298 -7.56 17.70 6.60
CA LEU A 298 -8.97 18.13 6.58
C LEU A 298 -9.18 19.56 6.02
N THR A 299 -8.15 20.40 6.04
CA THR A 299 -8.16 21.74 5.43
C THR A 299 -8.36 21.66 3.92
N GLU A 300 -7.72 20.71 3.25
CA GLU A 300 -7.81 20.49 1.80
C GLU A 300 -9.18 19.92 1.41
N MET A 301 -9.78 19.07 2.27
CA MET A 301 -11.15 18.58 2.07
C MET A 301 -12.17 19.72 2.00
N PHE A 302 -12.03 20.73 2.86
CA PHE A 302 -12.91 21.91 2.81
C PHE A 302 -12.68 22.76 1.56
N GLU A 303 -11.49 22.74 0.98
CA GLU A 303 -11.23 23.42 -0.30
C GLU A 303 -11.86 22.66 -1.47
N VAL A 304 -11.73 21.32 -1.51
CA VAL A 304 -12.38 20.46 -2.51
C VAL A 304 -13.91 20.52 -2.40
N LEU A 305 -14.47 20.50 -1.19
CA LEU A 305 -15.92 20.61 -0.97
C LEU A 305 -16.45 22.04 -1.19
N ARG A 306 -15.59 23.06 -1.18
CA ARG A 306 -15.97 24.44 -1.54
C ARG A 306 -15.70 24.77 -3.00
N ASP A 307 -15.16 23.83 -3.77
CA ASP A 307 -15.01 24.00 -5.21
C ASP A 307 -16.40 24.03 -5.87
N THR A 308 -16.86 25.26 -6.08
CA THR A 308 -18.13 25.54 -6.77
C THR A 308 -18.05 25.28 -8.28
N GLU A 309 -16.85 25.16 -8.86
CA GLU A 309 -16.65 24.79 -10.26
C GLU A 309 -16.79 23.27 -10.47
N SER A 310 -16.39 22.43 -9.49
CA SER A 310 -16.56 20.96 -9.55
C SER A 310 -18.02 20.49 -9.53
N GLY A 311 -18.95 21.32 -9.07
CA GLY A 311 -20.38 21.00 -8.98
C GLY A 311 -20.75 19.96 -7.90
N ILE A 312 -19.81 19.54 -7.05
CA ILE A 312 -20.02 18.56 -5.97
C ILE A 312 -20.90 19.15 -4.85
N CYS A 313 -20.75 20.44 -4.57
CA CYS A 313 -21.65 21.18 -3.68
C CYS A 313 -22.51 22.15 -4.50
N ARG A 314 -23.77 21.78 -4.76
CA ARG A 314 -24.77 22.75 -5.18
C ARG A 314 -25.06 23.70 -4.03
N THR A 315 -25.00 25.00 -4.29
CA THR A 315 -25.59 26.01 -3.41
C THR A 315 -27.06 25.64 -3.19
N THR A 316 -27.50 25.68 -1.94
CA THR A 316 -28.89 25.48 -1.54
C THR A 316 -29.73 26.68 -1.99
N ASP A 317 -29.94 26.80 -3.29
CA ASP A 317 -30.93 27.73 -3.84
C ASP A 317 -32.31 27.08 -3.74
N HIS A 318 -33.01 27.38 -2.64
CA HIS A 318 -34.33 26.85 -2.30
C HIS A 318 -35.47 27.38 -3.20
N GLN A 319 -35.20 27.88 -4.41
CA GLN A 319 -36.24 28.50 -5.25
C GLN A 319 -36.93 27.56 -6.24
N HIS A 320 -36.45 26.33 -6.44
CA HIS A 320 -37.12 25.37 -7.33
C HIS A 320 -37.15 23.95 -6.73
N PRO A 321 -38.33 23.43 -6.33
CA PRO A 321 -38.45 22.02 -5.93
C PRO A 321 -38.25 21.11 -7.16
N THR A 322 -37.36 20.13 -7.03
CA THR A 322 -37.18 19.06 -8.02
C THR A 322 -37.86 17.77 -7.56
N ALA A 323 -38.17 16.90 -8.54
CA ALA A 323 -39.09 15.77 -8.48
C ALA A 323 -38.69 14.58 -7.57
N ALA A 324 -37.80 14.78 -6.59
CA ALA A 324 -37.46 13.78 -5.56
C ALA A 324 -38.22 14.00 -4.24
N SER A 325 -39.30 14.79 -4.27
CA SER A 325 -40.29 14.87 -3.19
C SER A 325 -41.63 14.32 -3.66
N MET A 326 -41.69 12.99 -3.83
CA MET A 326 -42.89 12.16 -3.70
C MET A 326 -42.50 10.84 -3.07
#